data_AF-A0A6V8ET05-F1
#
_entry.id   AF-A0A6V8ET05-F1
#
_cell.length_a   1.000
_cell.length_b   1.000
_cell.length_c   1.000
_cell.angle_alpha   90.00
_cell.angle_beta   90.00
_cell.angle_gamma   90.00
#
_symmetry.space_group_name_H-M   'P 1'
#
loop_
_entity.id
_entity.type
_entity.pdbx_description
1 polymer ?
#
loop_
_entity_poly.entity_id
_entity_poly.type
_entity_poly.pdbx_seq_one_letter_code
_entity_poly.pdbx_strand_id
1 'polypeptide(L)'
;MNIVLFGPPGAGKGTQAQRMMDATGLPQVSTGDMLRAAVKSQTSVGLEAKKYMDAGALVPDQVIIDLIKDRMKEDDAQKGVMFDGFPRTVPQAEALAEI
;
A
#
# COMPACT_ATOMS: atom_id res chain seq x y z
N MET A 1 15.57 4.25 0.46
CA MET A 1 15.26 4.24 -0.99
C MET A 1 13.85 3.75 -1.15
N ASN A 2 12.96 4.51 -1.81
CA ASN A 2 11.56 4.15 -1.96
C ASN A 2 11.26 3.83 -3.42
N ILE A 3 10.54 2.74 -3.68
CA ILE A 3 10.19 2.28 -5.03
C ILE A 3 8.68 2.25 -5.15
N VAL A 4 8.14 2.77 -6.25
CA VAL A 4 6.72 2.63 -6.59
C VAL A 4 6.58 1.81 -7.86
N LEU A 5 5.77 0.75 -7.82
CA LEU A 5 5.56 -0.13 -8.96
C LEU A 5 4.21 0.11 -9.64
N PHE A 6 4.25 0.64 -10.87
CA PHE A 6 3.07 0.89 -11.69
C PHE A 6 2.98 -0.04 -12.90
N GLY A 7 1.74 -0.26 -13.36
CA GLY A 7 1.44 -1.06 -14.54
C GLY A 7 0.02 -1.63 -14.53
N PRO A 8 -0.55 -1.96 -15.69
CA PRO A 8 -1.90 -2.49 -15.78
C PRO A 8 -2.05 -3.87 -15.10
N PRO A 9 -3.29 -4.33 -14.80
CA PRO A 9 -3.53 -5.70 -14.40
C PRO A 9 -2.93 -6.69 -15.42
N GLY A 10 -2.32 -7.78 -14.94
CA GLY A 10 -1.67 -8.78 -15.81
C GLY A 10 -0.27 -8.42 -16.31
N ALA A 11 0.25 -7.21 -16.05
CA ALA A 11 1.59 -6.79 -16.51
C ALA A 11 2.79 -7.47 -15.79
N GLY A 12 2.54 -8.43 -14.89
CA GLY A 12 3.60 -9.12 -14.16
C GLY A 12 4.23 -8.33 -13.01
N LYS A 13 3.57 -7.28 -12.50
CA LYS A 13 4.06 -6.45 -11.38
C LYS A 13 4.47 -7.28 -10.17
N GLY A 14 3.62 -8.19 -9.70
CA GLY A 14 3.93 -9.02 -8.53
C GLY A 14 5.21 -9.85 -8.71
N THR A 15 5.45 -10.37 -9.92
CA THR A 15 6.69 -11.10 -10.24
C THR A 15 7.92 -10.19 -10.16
N GLN A 16 7.84 -8.96 -10.65
CA GLN A 16 8.94 -7.99 -10.55
C GLN A 16 9.13 -7.49 -9.12
N ALA A 17 8.03 -7.27 -8.40
CA ALA A 17 8.04 -6.88 -6.99
C ALA A 17 8.81 -7.91 -6.16
N GLN A 18 8.50 -9.20 -6.31
CA GLN A 18 9.21 -10.26 -5.60
C GLN A 18 10.72 -10.25 -5.87
N ARG A 19 11.12 -10.15 -7.15
CA ARG A 19 12.54 -10.09 -7.53
C ARG A 19 13.24 -8.87 -6.95
N MET A 20 12.57 -7.73 -6.89
CA MET A 20 13.11 -6.52 -6.27
C MET A 20 13.24 -6.66 -4.76
N MET A 21 12.27 -7.27 -4.07
CA MET A 21 12.39 -7.58 -2.64
C MET A 21 13.59 -8.47 -2.36
N ASP A 22 13.73 -9.57 -3.13
CA ASP A 22 14.84 -10.51 -2.95
C ASP A 22 16.21 -9.84 -3.18
N ALA A 23 16.29 -8.90 -4.13
CA ALA A 23 17.53 -8.21 -4.47
C ALA A 23 17.87 -7.03 -3.54
N THR A 24 16.86 -6.33 -3.00
CA THR A 24 17.05 -5.09 -2.24
C THR A 24 16.82 -5.25 -0.74
N GLY A 25 16.13 -6.30 -0.31
CA GLY A 25 15.68 -6.49 1.07
C GLY A 25 14.60 -5.50 1.52
N LEU A 26 14.05 -4.67 0.63
CA LEU A 26 13.01 -3.71 0.97
C LEU A 26 11.68 -4.42 1.20
N PRO A 27 10.93 -4.11 2.28
CA PRO A 27 9.62 -4.66 2.49
C PRO A 27 8.62 -4.11 1.46
N GLN A 28 7.70 -4.97 1.02
CA GLN A 28 6.57 -4.55 0.20
C GLN A 28 5.47 -3.95 1.07
N VAL A 29 5.00 -2.78 0.66
CA VAL A 29 3.85 -2.08 1.24
C VAL A 29 2.72 -2.15 0.23
N SER A 30 1.82 -3.13 0.42
CA SER A 30 0.66 -3.38 -0.42
C SER A 30 -0.60 -2.91 0.30
N THR A 31 -1.20 -1.81 -0.16
CA THR A 31 -2.44 -1.27 0.43
C THR A 31 -3.57 -2.31 0.39
N GLY A 32 -3.63 -3.12 -0.66
CA GLY A 32 -4.63 -4.18 -0.79
C GLY A 32 -4.46 -5.30 0.24
N ASP A 33 -3.23 -5.70 0.57
CA ASP A 33 -2.97 -6.70 1.62
C ASP A 33 -3.22 -6.13 3.01
N MET A 34 -2.75 -4.90 3.26
CA MET A 34 -2.94 -4.21 4.55
C MET A 34 -4.41 -4.02 4.88
N LEU A 35 -5.23 -3.59 3.92
CA LEU A 35 -6.67 -3.46 4.12
C LEU A 35 -7.34 -4.81 4.35
N ARG A 36 -6.98 -5.86 3.59
CA ARG A 36 -7.50 -7.22 3.82
C ARG A 36 -7.14 -7.74 5.21
N ALA A 37 -5.93 -7.46 5.69
CA ALA A 37 -5.52 -7.79 7.05
C ALA A 37 -6.33 -7.00 8.09
N ALA A 38 -6.53 -5.70 7.89
CA ALA A 38 -7.33 -4.85 8.77
C ALA A 38 -8.81 -5.32 8.85
N VAL A 39 -9.38 -5.77 7.73
CA VAL A 39 -10.72 -6.39 7.64
C VAL A 39 -10.76 -7.70 8.44
N LYS A 40 -9.76 -8.58 8.24
CA LYS A 40 -9.67 -9.87 8.93
C LYS A 40 -9.54 -9.69 10.44
N SER A 41 -8.80 -8.68 10.88
CA SER A 41 -8.63 -8.33 12.30
C SER A 41 -9.80 -7.50 12.86
N GLN A 42 -10.84 -7.24 12.06
CA GLN A 42 -12.04 -6.49 12.45
C GLN A 42 -11.75 -5.12 13.09
N THR A 43 -10.68 -4.47 12.64
CA THR A 43 -10.34 -3.10 13.07
C THR A 43 -11.41 -2.12 12.59
N SER A 44 -11.56 -0.97 13.26
CA SER A 44 -12.51 0.08 12.82
C SER A 44 -12.26 0.51 11.37
N VAL A 45 -10.98 0.72 11.01
CA VAL A 45 -10.55 1.04 9.64
C VAL A 45 -10.88 -0.09 8.67
N GLY A 46 -10.61 -1.34 9.05
CA GLY A 46 -10.93 -2.50 8.22
C GLY A 46 -12.42 -2.66 7.94
N LEU A 47 -13.27 -2.50 8.95
CA LEU A 47 -14.72 -2.60 8.80
C LEU A 47 -15.28 -1.52 7.88
N GLU A 48 -14.74 -0.29 7.95
CA GLU A 48 -15.14 0.80 7.05
C GLU A 48 -14.64 0.56 5.63
N ALA A 49 -13.37 0.19 5.47
CA ALA A 49 -12.77 -0.11 4.17
C ALA A 49 -13.48 -1.25 3.44
N LYS A 50 -13.98 -2.26 4.16
CA LYS A 50 -14.73 -3.39 3.61
C LYS A 50 -15.88 -2.95 2.70
N LYS A 51 -16.61 -1.90 3.07
CA LYS A 51 -17.76 -1.38 2.29
C LYS A 51 -17.35 -0.94 0.89
N TYR A 52 -16.22 -0.24 0.77
CA TYR A 52 -15.70 0.24 -0.51
C TYR A 52 -15.11 -0.92 -1.32
N MET A 53 -14.37 -1.81 -0.65
CA MET A 53 -13.74 -2.97 -1.28
C MET A 53 -14.77 -3.92 -1.90
N ASP A 54 -15.85 -4.24 -1.17
CA ASP A 54 -16.92 -5.11 -1.66
C ASP A 54 -17.67 -4.48 -2.85
N ALA A 55 -17.75 -3.14 -2.90
CA ALA A 55 -18.35 -2.40 -4.00
C ALA A 55 -17.41 -2.18 -5.20
N GLY A 56 -16.15 -2.63 -5.12
CA GLY A 56 -15.13 -2.34 -6.14
C GLY A 56 -14.73 -0.86 -6.22
N ALA A 57 -15.07 -0.06 -5.20
CA ALA A 57 -14.72 1.35 -5.10
C ALA A 57 -13.36 1.54 -4.43
N LEU A 58 -12.75 2.71 -4.66
CA LEU A 58 -11.56 3.11 -3.92
C LEU A 58 -11.95 3.49 -2.48
N VAL A 59 -11.18 3.00 -1.52
CA VAL A 59 -11.22 3.47 -0.13
C VAL A 59 -10.77 4.94 -0.10
N PRO A 60 -11.38 5.81 0.74
CA PRO A 60 -11.02 7.22 0.80
C PRO A 60 -9.52 7.47 0.98
N ASP A 61 -8.98 8.45 0.26
CA ASP A 61 -7.55 8.75 0.22
C ASP A 61 -6.93 8.94 1.60
N GLN A 62 -7.61 9.69 2.48
CA GLN A 62 -7.13 9.95 3.85
C GLN A 62 -6.90 8.65 4.64
N VAL A 63 -7.80 7.67 4.51
CA VAL A 63 -7.69 6.38 5.21
C VAL A 63 -6.46 5.62 4.74
N ILE A 64 -6.18 5.66 3.43
CA ILE A 64 -4.99 5.02 2.86
C ILE A 64 -3.71 5.74 3.29
N ILE A 65 -3.70 7.07 3.28
CA ILE A 65 -2.55 7.87 3.68
C ILE A 65 -2.18 7.61 5.14
N ASP A 66 -3.16 7.58 6.05
CA ASP A 66 -2.91 7.31 7.47
C ASP A 66 -2.38 5.88 7.68
N LEU A 67 -2.94 4.91 6.96
CA LEU A 67 -2.47 3.52 6.98
C LEU A 67 -1.01 3.40 6.50
N ILE A 68 -0.62 4.14 5.45
CA ILE A 68 0.77 4.19 4.98
C ILE A 68 1.67 4.88 6.01
N LYS A 69 1.25 6.02 6.57
CA LYS A 69 2.02 6.75 7.59
C LYS A 69 2.31 5.86 8.80
N ASP A 70 1.36 5.05 9.24
CA ASP A 70 1.58 4.12 10.35
C ASP A 70 2.53 2.99 9.96
N ARG A 71 2.40 2.42 8.77
CA ARG A 71 3.30 1.37 8.28
C ARG A 71 4.75 1.83 8.14
N MET A 72 4.96 3.09 7.76
CA MET A 72 6.29 3.69 7.62
C MET A 72 6.99 3.92 8.98
N LYS A 73 6.28 3.80 10.11
CA LYS A 73 6.89 3.88 11.46
C LYS A 73 7.54 2.58 11.90
N GLU A 74 7.28 1.46 11.23
CA GLU A 74 7.88 0.17 11.57
C GLU A 74 9.38 0.15 11.26
N ASP A 75 10.15 -0.61 12.04
CA ASP A 75 11.62 -0.63 11.95
C ASP A 75 12.15 -1.12 10.59
N ASP A 76 11.42 -2.03 9.94
CA ASP A 76 11.80 -2.58 8.64
C ASP A 76 11.62 -1.58 7.48
N ALA A 77 10.77 -0.57 7.65
CA ALA A 77 10.51 0.48 6.66
C ALA A 77 11.54 1.62 6.71
N GLN A 78 12.37 1.70 7.75
CA GLN A 78 13.30 2.82 7.96
C GLN A 78 14.35 2.97 6.85
N LYS A 79 14.71 1.88 6.17
CA LYS A 79 15.66 1.90 5.03
C LYS A 79 14.97 2.17 3.69
N GLY A 80 13.65 2.29 3.72
CA GLY A 80 12.76 2.50 2.60
C GLY A 80 11.88 1.28 2.33
N VAL A 81 10.98 1.43 1.37
CA VAL A 81 9.94 0.43 1.07
C VAL A 81 9.66 0.35 -0.42
N MET A 82 8.96 -0.72 -0.82
CA MET A 82 8.41 -0.87 -2.15
C MET A 82 6.88 -0.81 -2.11
N PHE A 83 6.29 0.24 -2.69
CA PHE A 83 4.85 0.41 -2.76
C PHE A 83 4.25 -0.39 -3.92
N ASP A 84 3.22 -1.18 -3.62
CA ASP A 84 2.39 -1.88 -4.60
C ASP A 84 0.94 -1.40 -4.52
N GLY A 85 0.46 -0.83 -5.61
CA GLY A 85 -0.90 -0.29 -5.69
C GLY A 85 -1.12 0.98 -4.88
N PHE A 86 -0.08 1.76 -4.61
CA PHE A 86 -0.11 3.10 -4.03
C PHE A 86 1.02 3.95 -4.63
N PRO A 87 0.79 5.24 -4.93
CA PRO A 87 -0.48 5.96 -4.90
C PRO A 87 -1.41 5.56 -6.08
N ARG A 88 -2.72 5.75 -5.93
CA ARG A 88 -3.74 5.55 -6.98
C ARG A 88 -4.43 6.83 -7.43
N THR A 89 -4.29 7.91 -6.67
CA THR A 89 -4.87 9.22 -6.95
C THR A 89 -3.79 10.30 -6.83
N VAL A 90 -4.06 11.48 -7.41
CA VAL A 90 -3.15 12.63 -7.28
C VAL A 90 -2.98 13.06 -5.82
N PRO A 91 -4.04 13.18 -4.99
CA PRO A 91 -3.88 13.51 -3.57
C PRO A 91 -3.01 12.51 -2.80
N GLN A 92 -3.10 11.21 -3.11
CA GLN A 92 -2.22 10.20 -2.50
C GLN A 92 -0.75 10.40 -2.91
N ALA A 93 -0.50 10.80 -4.16
CA ALA A 93 0.86 11.05 -4.64
C ALA A 93 1.46 12.31 -4.01
N GLU A 94 0.66 13.37 -3.85
CA GLU A 94 1.05 14.59 -3.14
C GLU A 94 1.36 14.27 -1.67
N ALA A 95 0.51 13.52 -0.99
CA ALA A 95 0.74 13.10 0.39
C ALA A 95 1.99 12.22 0.53
N LEU A 96 2.28 11.34 -0.43
CA LEU A 96 3.50 10.51 -0.43
C LEU A 96 4.77 11.36 -0.55
N ALA A 97 4.73 12.50 -1.23
CA ALA A 97 5.90 13.40 -1.34
C ALA A 97 6.27 14.05 0.00
N GLU A 98 5.36 14.05 0.98
CA GLU A 98 5.55 14.61 2.32
C GLU A 98 5.93 13.54 3.38
N ILE A 99 5.99 12.25 3.02
CA ILE A 99 6.33 11.12 3.89
C ILE A 99 7.80 10.71 3.69
#